data_AF-A0A538CMI5-F1
#
_entry.id   AF-A0A538CMI5-F1
#
_cell.length_a   1.000
_cell.length_b   1.000
_cell.length_c   1.000
_cell.angle_alpha   90.00
_cell.angle_beta   90.00
_cell.angle_gamma   90.00
#
_symmetry.space_group_name_H-M   'P 1'
#
loop_
_entity.id
_entity.type
_entity.pdbx_description
1 polymer ?
#
loop_
_entity_poly.entity_id
_entity_poly.type
_entity_poly.pdbx_seq_one_letter_code
_entity_poly.pdbx_strand_id
1 'polypeptide(L)'
;MKGTMIWFHEARGSGFLLSDDGERLPVERDCFVNGEAPIGRCNGLAVTFGVAERDGVRLAVDVSFVEALNPRRARRRSSGMRGGS
;
A
#
# COMPACT_ATOMS: atom_id res chain seq x y z
N MET A 1 7.30 -10.98 -3.56
CA MET A 1 6.03 -11.68 -3.22
C MET A 1 4.88 -10.66 -3.30
N LYS A 2 3.65 -11.09 -3.55
CA LYS A 2 2.49 -10.20 -3.61
C LYS A 2 1.53 -10.52 -2.47
N GLY A 3 0.73 -9.54 -2.10
CA GLY A 3 -0.33 -9.73 -1.12
C GLY A 3 -1.23 -8.52 -1.00
N THR A 4 -2.05 -8.53 0.04
CA THR A 4 -3.05 -7.52 0.30
C THR A 4 -2.84 -6.93 1.68
N MET A 5 -2.71 -5.60 1.75
CA MET A 5 -2.65 -4.90 3.02
C MET A 5 -3.98 -5.03 3.75
N ILE A 6 -3.96 -5.53 4.98
CA ILE A 6 -5.18 -5.69 5.79
C ILE A 6 -5.42 -4.40 6.55
N TRP A 7 -4.41 -3.94 7.30
CA TRP A 7 -4.46 -2.73 8.10
C TRP A 7 -3.05 -2.29 8.50
N PHE A 8 -2.88 -0.99 8.76
CA PHE A 8 -1.65 -0.42 9.25
C PHE A 8 -1.96 0.65 10.31
N HIS A 9 -1.19 0.65 11.39
CA HIS A 9 -1.34 1.58 12.50
C HIS A 9 -0.23 2.61 12.47
N GLU A 10 -0.52 3.79 11.92
CA GLU A 10 0.43 4.88 11.76
C GLU A 10 1.14 5.26 13.06
N ALA A 11 0.39 5.45 14.15
CA ALA A 11 0.96 5.89 15.43
C ALA A 11 1.86 4.84 16.11
N ARG A 12 1.76 3.56 15.70
CA ARG A 12 2.65 2.48 16.17
C ARG A 12 3.73 2.16 15.14
N GLY A 13 3.57 2.61 13.90
CA GLY A 13 4.44 2.24 12.78
C GLY A 13 4.39 0.74 12.46
N SER A 14 3.30 0.05 12.78
CA SER A 14 3.18 -1.40 12.56
C SER A 14 1.82 -1.76 11.98
N GLY A 15 1.80 -2.81 11.17
CA GLY A 15 0.60 -3.29 10.50
C GLY A 15 0.71 -4.76 10.11
N PHE A 16 -0.29 -5.22 9.39
CA PHE A 16 -0.35 -6.58 8.88
C PHE A 16 -0.83 -6.60 7.44
N LEU A 17 -0.21 -7.48 6.67
CA LEU A 17 -0.62 -7.83 5.32
C LEU A 17 -0.90 -9.33 5.22
N LEU A 18 -1.73 -9.67 4.25
CA LEU A 18 -2.02 -11.04 3.87
C LEU A 18 -1.17 -11.37 2.65
N SER A 19 -0.33 -12.40 2.75
CA SER A 19 0.35 -12.96 1.59
C SER A 19 -0.64 -13.62 0.63
N ASP A 20 -0.25 -13.78 -0.63
CA ASP A 20 -1.00 -14.56 -1.63
C ASP A 20 -1.29 -16.00 -1.14
N ASP A 21 -0.40 -16.56 -0.31
CA ASP A 21 -0.55 -17.87 0.32
C ASP A 21 -1.61 -17.90 1.45
N GLY A 22 -2.18 -16.75 1.81
CA GLY A 22 -3.10 -16.61 2.95
C GLY A 22 -2.42 -16.50 4.31
N GLU A 23 -1.09 -16.42 4.35
CA GLU A 23 -0.31 -16.18 5.57
C GLU A 23 -0.36 -14.69 5.99
N ARG A 24 -0.55 -14.42 7.28
CA ARG A 24 -0.54 -13.06 7.82
C ARG A 24 0.87 -12.70 8.28
N LEU A 25 1.45 -11.71 7.63
CA LEU A 25 2.79 -11.25 7.95
C LEU A 25 2.74 -9.86 8.60
N PRO A 26 3.44 -9.66 9.72
CA PRO A 26 3.63 -8.33 10.29
C PRO A 26 4.52 -7.49 9.37
N VAL A 27 4.20 -6.20 9.27
CA VAL A 27 4.98 -5.20 8.53
C VAL A 27 5.21 -3.98 9.41
N GLU A 28 6.44 -3.45 9.38
CA GLU A 28 6.81 -2.23 10.11
C GLU A 28 6.96 -1.04 9.15
N ARG A 29 6.88 0.19 9.67
CA ARG A 29 7.04 1.42 8.88
C ARG A 29 8.39 1.49 8.17
N ASP A 30 9.45 1.04 8.85
CA ASP A 30 10.81 0.98 8.32
C ASP A 30 10.96 -0.01 7.16
N CYS A 31 10.03 -0.95 7.04
CA CYS A 31 10.03 -1.93 5.97
C CYS A 31 9.44 -1.38 4.67
N PHE A 32 8.86 -0.17 4.66
CA PHE A 32 8.32 0.43 3.45
C PHE A 32 9.42 1.10 2.63
N VAL A 33 9.46 0.79 1.35
CA VAL A 33 10.38 1.42 0.40
C VAL A 33 10.06 2.91 0.33
N ASN A 34 11.07 3.77 0.40
CA ASN A 34 10.95 5.24 0.42
C ASN A 34 10.14 5.84 1.60
N GLY A 35 9.86 5.06 2.65
CA GLY A 35 9.06 5.54 3.78
C GLY A 35 7.60 5.83 3.41
N GLU A 36 7.13 5.24 2.29
CA GLU A 36 5.80 5.40 1.71
C GLU A 36 4.76 4.56 2.47
N ALA A 37 4.81 4.66 3.80
CA ALA A 37 3.91 3.96 4.67
C ALA A 37 2.49 4.54 4.53
N PRO A 38 1.46 3.68 4.55
CA PRO A 38 0.09 4.10 4.39
C PRO A 38 -0.38 4.98 5.56
N ILE A 39 -0.98 6.12 5.25
CA ILE A 39 -1.60 7.00 6.24
C ILE A 39 -3.13 6.86 6.10
N GLY A 40 -3.78 6.35 7.14
CA GLY A 40 -5.24 6.15 7.16
C GLY A 40 -5.71 4.81 6.57
N ARG A 41 -6.74 4.84 5.72
CA ARG A 41 -7.47 3.62 5.27
C ARG A 41 -6.75 2.93 4.12
N CYS A 42 -6.07 1.81 4.42
CA CYS A 42 -5.33 1.02 3.42
C CYS A 42 -5.73 -0.46 3.38
N ASN A 43 -6.95 -0.77 3.82
CA ASN A 43 -7.49 -2.13 3.79
C ASN A 43 -7.84 -2.55 2.35
N GLY A 44 -7.33 -3.70 1.91
CA GLY A 44 -7.59 -4.23 0.57
C GLY A 44 -6.67 -3.73 -0.54
N LEU A 45 -5.61 -2.97 -0.21
CA LEU A 45 -4.64 -2.51 -1.20
C LEU A 45 -3.66 -3.63 -1.57
N ALA A 46 -3.45 -3.81 -2.87
CA ALA A 46 -2.42 -4.73 -3.36
C ALA A 46 -1.03 -4.17 -3.08
N VAL A 47 -0.18 -4.98 -2.47
CA VAL A 47 1.20 -4.62 -2.11
C VAL A 47 2.16 -5.69 -2.61
N THR A 48 3.37 -5.25 -2.98
CA THR A 48 4.50 -6.14 -3.23
C THR A 48 5.44 -6.03 -2.04
N PHE A 49 5.93 -7.16 -1.56
CA PHE A 49 6.84 -7.24 -0.42
C PHE A 49 7.82 -8.40 -0.59
N GLY A 50 8.95 -8.31 0.08
CA GLY A 50 9.83 -9.44 0.40
C GLY A 50 9.47 -10.03 1.77
N VAL A 51 9.78 -11.31 1.98
CA VAL A 51 9.72 -11.92 3.32
C VAL A 51 11.14 -12.04 3.81
N ALA A 52 11.41 -11.49 4.98
CA ALA A 52 12.66 -11.72 5.69
C ALA A 52 12.36 -12.43 7.02
N GLU A 53 13.34 -13.17 7.49
CA GLU A 53 13.33 -13.72 8.84
C GLU A 53 14.24 -12.86 9.71
N ARG A 54 13.70 -12.31 10.79
CA ARG A 54 14.46 -11.55 11.79
C ARG A 54 14.07 -12.07 13.16
N ASP A 55 15.08 -12.43 13.96
CA ASP A 55 14.88 -13.03 15.29
C ASP A 55 13.96 -14.28 15.27
N GLY A 56 14.01 -15.07 14.18
CA GLY A 56 13.17 -16.26 14.00
C GLY A 56 11.71 -15.98 13.65
N VAL A 57 11.35 -14.71 13.42
CA VAL A 57 10.00 -14.30 13.02
C VAL A 57 10.03 -13.88 11.55
N ARG A 58 9.06 -14.36 10.76
CA ARG A 58 8.84 -13.90 9.39
C ARG A 58 8.11 -12.57 9.40
N LEU A 59 8.70 -11.59 8.74
CA LEU A 59 8.13 -10.26 8.56
C LEU A 59 8.20 -9.84 7.10
N ALA A 60 7.28 -8.97 6.71
CA ALA A 60 7.30 -8.36 5.39
C ALA A 60 8.26 -7.17 5.36
N VAL A 61 9.21 -7.21 4.43
CA VAL A 61 10.24 -6.19 4.16
C VAL A 61 10.11 -5.67 2.73
N ASP A 62 10.76 -4.55 2.41
CA ASP A 62 10.75 -3.96 1.06
C ASP A 62 9.32 -3.80 0.51
N VAL A 63 8.42 -3.32 1.38
CA VAL A 63 7.00 -3.22 1.09
C VAL A 63 6.76 -1.99 0.23
N SER A 64 6.14 -2.19 -0.92
CA SER A 64 5.75 -1.14 -1.84
C SER A 64 4.32 -1.36 -2.29
N PHE A 65 3.53 -0.28 -2.33
CA PHE A 65 2.18 -0.35 -2.86
C PHE A 65 2.23 -0.59 -4.34
N VAL A 66 1.57 -1.65 -4.79
CA VAL A 66 1.22 -1.75 -6.20
C VAL A 66 0.06 -0.79 -6.33
N GLU A 67 0.38 0.48 -6.61
CA GLU A 67 -0.61 1.44 -7.08
C GLU A 67 -1.29 0.74 -8.26
N ALA A 68 -2.47 0.15 -8.00
CA ALA A 68 -3.19 -0.64 -8.96
C ALA A 68 -3.75 0.38 -9.93
N LEU A 69 -2.88 0.85 -10.86
CA LEU A 69 -3.05 1.88 -11.85
C LEU A 69 -4.49 2.32 -11.85
N ASN A 70 -4.85 3.24 -10.94
CA ASN A 70 -6.23 3.67 -10.81
C ASN A 70 -6.58 4.11 -12.22
N PRO A 71 -7.48 3.43 -12.95
CA PRO A 71 -7.64 3.68 -14.35
C PRO A 71 -8.30 5.05 -14.42
N ARG A 72 -7.47 6.07 -14.56
CA ARG A 72 -7.74 7.36 -15.15
C ARG A 72 -9.23 7.67 -15.19
N ARG A 73 -9.87 7.89 -14.05
CA ARG A 73 -10.93 8.91 -14.05
C ARG A 73 -10.26 10.24 -13.77
N ALA A 74 -9.40 10.60 -14.72
CA ALA A 74 -9.18 11.98 -15.07
C ALA A 74 -10.57 12.54 -15.43
N ARG A 75 -11.32 13.04 -14.45
CA ARG A 75 -12.29 14.08 -14.77
C ARG A 75 -11.45 15.32 -15.04
N ARG A 76 -10.85 15.39 -16.24
CA ARG A 76 -10.43 16.66 -16.80
C ARG A 76 -11.68 17.54 -16.73
N ARG A 77 -11.65 18.53 -15.86
CA ARG A 77 -12.40 19.76 -16.08
C ARG A 77 -11.76 20.43 -17.30
N SER A 78 -12.06 19.95 -18.50
CA SER A 78 -12.08 20.83 -19.68
C SER A 78 -13.39 21.60 -19.54
N SER A 79 -13.38 22.82 -19.02
CA SER A 79 -13.06 24.01 -19.81
C SER A 79 -13.77 23.97 -21.16
N GLY A 80 -14.89 24.66 -21.21
CA GLY A 80 -15.86 24.77 -22.30
C GLY A 80 -17.18 25.12 -21.62
N MET A 81 -17.66 26.36 -21.55
CA MET A 81 -17.59 27.45 -22.51
C MET A 81 -17.53 28.81 -21.75
N ARG A 82 -16.62 29.69 -22.15
CA ARG A 82 -16.79 31.15 -22.19
C ARG A 82 -16.17 31.59 -23.53
N GLY A 83 -16.74 32.41 -24.39
CA GLY A 83 -18.01 33.13 -24.35
C GLY A 83 -18.42 33.45 -25.79
N GLY A 84 -19.67 33.86 -25.95
CA GLY A 84 -20.19 34.40 -27.20
C GLY A 84 -21.00 35.66 -26.91
N SER A 85 -20.90 36.60 -27.85
CA SER A 85 -21.50 37.95 -27.95
C SER A 85 -20.60 39.08 -27.46
#